data_AF-A0AAW6KHD9-F1
#
_entry.id   AF-A0AAW6KHD9-F1
#
_cell.length_a   1.000
_cell.length_b   1.000
_cell.length_c   1.000
_cell.angle_alpha   90.00
_cell.angle_beta   90.00
_cell.angle_gamma   90.00
#
_symmetry.space_group_name_H-M   'P 1'
#
loop_
_entity.id
_entity.type
_entity.pdbx_description
1 polymer ?
#
loop_
_entity_poly.entity_id
_entity_poly.type
_entity_poly.pdbx_seq_one_letter_code
_entity_poly.pdbx_strand_id
1 'polypeptide(L)'
;MPRVPKYKQIIQFIKEKIANGEWPIGTKIPSQRSLAKHFAVNRSTVITALEELIADGLIEGRMGKGTIVINNTWTLLAKHSTPDWDKYVAAGFQQPSRKTVQEINQSESNSTLIQLSKGELSNELFPLDIMKEMMEKVAHNMDAFGYEEPKGYLPLREALSSYLQTVGIHASPSSILIVSGALQALQLIAMGLL
;
A
#
# COMPACT_ATOMS: atom_id res chain seq x y z
N MET A 1 17.04 38.28 -7.50
CA MET A 1 16.48 36.95 -7.81
C MET A 1 15.25 37.13 -8.70
N PRO A 2 15.07 36.39 -9.80
CA PRO A 2 13.91 36.54 -10.67
C PRO A 2 12.63 36.15 -9.91
N ARG A 3 11.62 37.03 -9.94
CA ARG A 3 10.34 36.83 -9.26
C ARG A 3 9.58 35.72 -9.98
N VAL A 4 9.29 34.61 -9.29
CA VAL A 4 8.54 33.48 -9.86
C VAL A 4 7.23 34.00 -10.47
N PRO A 5 6.88 33.61 -11.71
CA PRO A 5 5.63 34.03 -12.35
C PRO A 5 4.40 33.76 -11.47
N LYS A 6 3.44 34.70 -11.45
CA LYS A 6 2.27 34.63 -10.57
C LYS A 6 1.43 33.36 -10.77
N TYR A 7 1.29 32.86 -12.00
CA TYR A 7 0.55 31.62 -12.26
C TYR A 7 1.24 30.40 -11.61
N LYS A 8 2.57 30.32 -11.63
CA LYS A 8 3.33 29.27 -10.93
C LYS A 8 3.17 29.33 -9.41
N GLN A 9 3.03 30.52 -8.84
CA GLN A 9 2.74 30.68 -7.40
C GLN A 9 1.37 30.10 -7.05
N ILE A 10 0.36 30.29 -7.91
CA ILE A 10 -0.99 29.72 -7.73
C ILE A 10 -0.93 28.20 -7.81
N ILE A 11 -0.22 27.65 -8.80
CA ILE A 11 -0.03 26.20 -8.95
C ILE A 11 0.61 25.62 -7.69
N GLN A 12 1.70 26.21 -7.21
CA GLN A 12 2.41 25.74 -6.03
C GLN A 12 1.52 25.78 -4.78
N PHE A 13 0.78 26.87 -4.57
CA PHE A 13 -0.16 26.98 -3.46
C PHE A 13 -1.23 25.88 -3.48
N ILE A 14 -1.82 25.62 -4.64
CA ILE A 14 -2.84 24.57 -4.77
C ILE A 14 -2.22 23.18 -4.54
N LYS A 15 -1.04 22.92 -5.09
CA LYS A 15 -0.29 21.67 -4.86
C LYS A 15 0.02 21.46 -3.37
N GLU A 16 0.43 22.48 -2.65
CA GLU A 16 0.69 22.41 -1.20
C GLU A 16 -0.58 22.13 -0.40
N LYS A 17 -1.71 22.79 -0.71
CA LYS A 17 -3.00 22.53 -0.05
C LYS A 17 -3.47 21.08 -0.25
N ILE A 18 -3.26 20.52 -1.43
CA ILE A 18 -3.59 19.13 -1.73
C ILE A 18 -2.60 18.18 -1.04
N ALA A 19 -1.30 18.45 -1.10
CA ALA A 19 -0.26 17.60 -0.52
C ALA A 19 -0.30 17.51 1.01
N ASN A 20 -0.65 18.61 1.69
CA ASN A 20 -0.82 18.67 3.13
C ASN A 20 -2.17 18.10 3.62
N GLY A 21 -3.01 17.60 2.70
CA GLY A 21 -4.32 17.04 3.04
C GLY A 21 -5.39 18.07 3.42
N GLU A 22 -5.11 19.38 3.28
CA GLU A 22 -6.11 20.43 3.54
C GLU A 22 -7.26 20.38 2.51
N TRP A 23 -6.94 20.03 1.27
CA TRP A 23 -7.91 19.78 0.19
C TRP A 23 -7.83 18.32 -0.28
N PRO A 24 -8.49 17.38 0.43
CA PRO A 24 -8.52 15.97 0.04
C PRO A 24 -9.31 15.76 -1.26
N ILE A 25 -9.13 14.59 -1.88
CA ILE A 25 -9.85 14.19 -3.09
C ILE A 25 -11.37 14.33 -2.89
N GLY A 26 -12.05 14.91 -3.88
CA GLY A 26 -13.48 15.26 -3.85
C GLY A 26 -13.77 16.67 -3.35
N THR A 27 -12.80 17.37 -2.76
CA THR A 27 -12.98 18.73 -2.27
C THR A 27 -13.16 19.73 -3.41
N LYS A 28 -14.13 20.63 -3.26
CA LYS A 28 -14.33 21.76 -4.18
C LYS A 28 -13.36 22.89 -3.83
N ILE A 29 -12.52 23.28 -4.78
CA ILE A 29 -11.56 24.39 -4.58
C ILE A 29 -12.25 25.76 -4.72
N PRO A 30 -11.65 26.84 -4.21
CA PRO A 30 -12.18 28.20 -4.38
C PRO A 30 -12.38 28.57 -5.85
N SER A 31 -13.40 29.38 -6.12
CA SER A 31 -13.71 29.81 -7.50
C SER A 31 -12.58 30.63 -8.11
N GLN A 32 -12.49 30.65 -9.45
CA GLN A 32 -11.53 31.48 -10.20
C GLN A 32 -11.54 32.96 -9.75
N ARG A 33 -12.72 33.51 -9.44
CA ARG A 33 -12.87 34.88 -8.94
C ARG A 33 -12.26 35.05 -7.54
N SER A 34 -12.45 34.07 -6.67
CA SER A 34 -11.89 34.08 -5.32
C SER A 34 -10.36 33.97 -5.35
N LEU A 35 -9.82 33.07 -6.18
CA LEU A 35 -8.38 32.92 -6.38
C LEU A 35 -7.75 34.18 -6.98
N ALA A 36 -8.40 34.80 -7.98
CA ALA A 36 -7.92 36.05 -8.58
C ALA A 36 -7.82 37.18 -7.56
N LYS A 37 -8.82 37.31 -6.68
CA LYS A 37 -8.82 38.29 -5.58
C LYS A 37 -7.74 38.00 -4.55
N HIS A 38 -7.57 36.73 -4.16
CA HIS A 38 -6.57 36.32 -3.16
C HIS A 38 -5.13 36.59 -3.62
N PHE A 39 -4.81 36.26 -4.88
CA PHE A 39 -3.47 36.45 -5.42
C PHE A 39 -3.20 37.84 -6.01
N ALA A 40 -4.23 38.70 -6.05
CA ALA A 40 -4.25 40.01 -6.70
C ALA A 40 -3.76 39.93 -8.17
N VAL A 41 -4.41 39.07 -8.96
CA VAL A 41 -4.06 38.82 -10.37
C VAL A 41 -5.29 38.88 -11.28
N ASN A 42 -5.06 38.97 -12.59
CA ASN A 42 -6.13 38.81 -13.57
C ASN A 42 -6.67 37.37 -13.54
N ARG A 43 -7.97 37.21 -13.80
CA ARG A 43 -8.63 35.92 -13.96
C ARG A 43 -7.96 35.05 -15.03
N SER A 44 -7.42 35.63 -16.10
CA SER A 44 -6.67 34.89 -17.12
C SER A 44 -5.47 34.13 -16.54
N THR A 45 -4.73 34.75 -15.61
CA THR A 45 -3.60 34.12 -14.90
C THR A 45 -4.03 32.94 -14.05
N VAL A 46 -5.21 33.03 -13.41
CA VAL A 46 -5.79 31.91 -12.65
C VAL A 46 -6.24 30.79 -13.58
N ILE A 47 -6.85 31.12 -14.72
CA ILE A 47 -7.29 30.13 -15.71
C ILE A 47 -6.07 29.32 -16.20
N THR A 48 -4.98 29.98 -16.58
CA THR A 48 -3.74 29.30 -17.00
C THR A 48 -3.20 28.36 -15.91
N ALA A 49 -3.19 28.80 -14.65
CA ALA A 49 -2.77 27.95 -13.54
C ALA A 49 -3.67 26.72 -13.34
N LEU A 50 -4.99 26.89 -13.48
CA LEU A 50 -5.95 25.80 -13.34
C LEU A 50 -5.88 24.83 -14.53
N GLU A 51 -5.67 25.32 -15.75
CA GLU A 51 -5.49 24.48 -16.94
C GLU A 51 -4.26 23.58 -16.81
N GLU A 52 -3.15 24.10 -16.27
CA GLU A 52 -1.95 23.30 -15.97
C GLU A 52 -2.24 22.23 -14.91
N LEU A 53 -2.98 22.56 -13.86
CA LEU A 53 -3.38 21.60 -12.82
C LEU A 53 -4.38 20.54 -13.32
N ILE A 54 -5.23 20.90 -14.28
CA ILE A 54 -6.14 19.97 -14.98
C ILE A 54 -5.32 19.03 -15.87
N ALA A 55 -4.36 19.57 -16.62
CA ALA A 55 -3.45 18.78 -17.46
C ALA A 55 -2.59 17.81 -16.62
N ASP A 56 -2.14 18.25 -15.44
CA ASP A 56 -1.46 17.41 -14.44
C ASP A 56 -2.40 16.35 -13.82
N GLY A 57 -3.72 16.43 -14.05
CA GLY A 57 -4.70 15.49 -13.51
C GLY A 57 -4.94 15.63 -12.00
N LEU A 58 -4.61 16.78 -11.41
CA LEU A 58 -4.84 17.05 -9.98
C LEU A 58 -6.28 17.50 -9.70
N ILE A 59 -6.87 18.25 -10.63
CA ILE A 59 -8.20 18.82 -10.49
C ILE A 59 -9.02 18.62 -11.77
N GLU A 60 -10.35 18.61 -11.64
CA GLU A 60 -11.29 18.52 -12.76
C GLU A 60 -12.35 19.62 -12.61
N GLY A 61 -12.77 20.21 -13.74
CA GLY A 61 -13.92 21.10 -13.79
C GLY A 61 -15.21 20.32 -14.04
N ARG A 62 -16.16 20.32 -13.10
CA ARG A 62 -17.50 19.74 -13.29
C ARG A 62 -18.55 20.81 -13.53
N MET A 63 -19.33 20.66 -14.59
CA MET A 63 -20.46 21.54 -14.90
C MET A 63 -21.44 21.56 -13.70
N GLY A 64 -21.78 22.75 -13.22
CA GLY A 64 -22.66 22.96 -12.06
C GLY A 64 -22.01 22.73 -10.68
N LYS A 65 -20.94 21.93 -10.56
CA LYS A 65 -20.27 21.63 -9.28
C LYS A 65 -19.00 22.44 -9.03
N GLY A 66 -18.42 23.06 -10.06
CA GLY A 66 -17.18 23.84 -9.96
C GLY A 66 -15.95 22.94 -10.11
N THR A 67 -14.78 23.45 -9.72
CA THR A 67 -13.52 22.70 -9.82
C THR A 67 -13.29 21.87 -8.56
N ILE A 68 -12.99 20.59 -8.73
CA ILE A 68 -12.80 19.62 -7.65
C ILE A 68 -11.42 18.98 -7.72
N VAL A 69 -10.86 18.58 -6.58
CA VAL A 69 -9.65 17.77 -6.51
C VAL A 69 -10.00 16.32 -6.87
N ILE A 70 -9.28 15.74 -7.83
CA ILE A 70 -9.49 14.35 -8.27
C ILE A 70 -8.29 13.44 -7.97
N ASN A 71 -7.13 14.02 -7.70
CA ASN A 71 -5.93 13.28 -7.37
C ASN A 71 -5.06 14.08 -6.40
N ASN A 72 -4.19 13.39 -5.67
CA ASN A 72 -3.19 14.04 -4.81
C ASN A 72 -1.79 13.96 -5.45
N THR A 73 -0.89 14.83 -4.99
CA THR A 73 0.48 14.89 -5.50
C THR A 73 1.25 13.60 -5.24
N TRP A 74 0.93 12.88 -4.15
CA TRP A 74 1.53 11.58 -3.81
C TRP A 74 1.23 10.50 -4.86
N THR A 75 -0.02 10.35 -5.29
CA THR A 75 -0.41 9.37 -6.32
C THR A 75 0.18 9.70 -7.70
N LEU A 76 0.35 10.99 -8.03
CA LEU A 76 0.99 11.41 -9.27
C LEU A 76 2.53 11.27 -9.23
N LEU A 77 3.16 11.57 -8.08
CA LEU A 77 4.59 11.34 -7.87
C LEU A 77 4.92 9.84 -7.82
N ALA A 78 4.06 9.04 -7.19
CA ALA A 78 4.17 7.58 -7.16
C ALA A 78 4.12 6.97 -8.57
N LYS A 79 3.46 7.62 -9.54
CA LYS A 79 3.48 7.21 -10.96
C LYS A 79 4.81 7.46 -11.68
N HIS A 80 5.62 8.42 -11.23
CA HIS A 80 6.83 8.86 -11.94
C HIS A 80 8.14 8.64 -11.17
N SER A 81 8.08 8.21 -9.90
CA SER A 81 9.25 8.12 -9.03
C SER A 81 9.22 6.94 -8.09
N THR A 82 8.75 5.77 -8.55
CA THR A 82 9.19 4.54 -7.89
C THR A 82 10.69 4.42 -8.10
N PRO A 83 11.51 4.33 -7.03
CA PRO A 83 12.90 3.96 -7.19
C PRO A 83 12.95 2.66 -7.99
N ASP A 84 13.72 2.65 -9.07
CA ASP A 84 14.03 1.43 -9.80
C ASP A 84 14.98 0.62 -8.91
N TRP A 85 14.39 -0.11 -7.96
CA TRP A 85 15.13 -0.89 -6.99
C TRP A 85 16.08 -1.88 -7.67
N ASP A 86 15.70 -2.40 -8.84
CA ASP A 86 16.58 -3.26 -9.64
C ASP A 86 17.84 -2.52 -10.09
N LYS A 87 17.73 -1.26 -10.55
CA LYS A 87 18.92 -0.43 -10.85
C LYS A 87 19.78 -0.15 -9.62
N TYR A 88 19.17 0.15 -8.47
CA TYR A 88 19.93 0.41 -7.24
C TYR A 88 20.63 -0.84 -6.72
N VAL A 89 19.97 -1.99 -6.75
CA VAL A 89 20.54 -3.29 -6.39
C VAL A 89 21.67 -3.67 -7.35
N ALA A 90 21.49 -3.46 -8.66
CA ALA A 90 22.53 -3.70 -9.66
C ALA A 90 23.72 -2.73 -9.56
N ALA A 91 23.54 -1.53 -9.01
CA ALA A 91 24.61 -0.58 -8.75
C ALA A 91 25.38 -0.88 -7.44
N GLY A 92 24.88 -1.81 -6.60
CA GLY A 92 25.52 -2.19 -5.35
C GLY A 92 26.83 -2.96 -5.55
N PHE A 93 27.75 -2.82 -4.58
CA PHE A 93 29.00 -3.58 -4.54
C PHE A 93 28.78 -5.10 -4.42
N GLN A 94 27.66 -5.51 -3.81
CA GLN A 94 27.22 -6.90 -3.77
C GLN A 94 26.11 -7.11 -4.79
N GLN A 95 26.44 -7.82 -5.86
CA GLN A 95 25.45 -8.27 -6.82
C GLN A 95 24.60 -9.40 -6.21
N PRO A 96 23.29 -9.47 -6.52
CA PRO A 96 22.47 -10.60 -6.12
C PRO A 96 23.09 -11.89 -6.63
N SER A 97 23.38 -12.84 -5.74
CA SER A 97 23.95 -14.14 -6.09
C SER A 97 22.87 -15.06 -6.68
N ARG A 98 22.25 -14.64 -7.80
CA ARG A 98 21.16 -15.37 -8.46
C ARG A 98 21.53 -16.82 -8.73
N LYS A 99 22.78 -17.06 -9.17
CA LYS A 99 23.29 -18.40 -9.43
C LYS A 99 23.36 -19.25 -8.15
N THR A 100 23.91 -18.71 -7.06
CA THR A 100 23.97 -19.40 -5.76
C THR A 100 22.58 -19.69 -5.21
N VAL A 101 21.65 -18.73 -5.30
CA VAL A 101 20.26 -18.95 -4.88
C VAL A 101 19.59 -20.04 -5.73
N GLN A 102 19.82 -20.05 -7.05
CA GLN A 102 19.32 -21.12 -7.92
C GLN A 102 19.92 -22.47 -7.58
N GLU A 103 21.23 -22.55 -7.33
CA GLU A 103 21.92 -23.78 -6.93
C GLU A 103 21.38 -24.30 -5.58
N ILE A 104 21.14 -23.42 -4.60
CA ILE A 104 20.50 -23.75 -3.34
C ILE A 104 19.12 -24.34 -3.60
N ASN A 105 18.26 -23.63 -4.36
CA ASN A 105 16.90 -24.06 -4.65
C ASN A 105 16.85 -25.40 -5.40
N GLN A 106 17.76 -25.63 -6.34
CA GLN A 106 17.86 -26.90 -7.07
C GLN A 106 18.32 -28.06 -6.19
N SER A 107 19.14 -27.76 -5.18
CA SER A 107 19.65 -28.75 -4.23
C SER A 107 18.67 -29.07 -3.11
N GLU A 108 17.56 -28.33 -2.97
CA GLU A 108 16.58 -28.51 -1.87
C GLU A 108 15.99 -29.91 -1.79
N SER A 109 15.75 -30.54 -2.93
CA SER A 109 15.17 -31.89 -2.98
C SER A 109 16.19 -32.98 -2.64
N ASN A 110 17.47 -32.63 -2.44
CA ASN A 110 18.51 -33.58 -2.17
C ASN A 110 18.53 -33.97 -0.69
N SER A 111 17.90 -35.11 -0.38
CA SER A 111 17.85 -35.70 0.96
C SER A 111 19.20 -36.15 1.53
N THR A 112 20.28 -36.12 0.74
CA THR A 112 21.63 -36.46 1.21
C THR A 112 22.37 -35.27 1.84
N LEU A 113 21.84 -34.05 1.69
CA LEU A 113 22.46 -32.84 2.21
C LEU A 113 21.78 -32.37 3.50
N ILE A 114 22.57 -31.77 4.39
CA ILE A 114 22.03 -31.05 5.56
C ILE A 114 21.58 -29.66 5.09
N GLN A 115 20.28 -29.39 5.17
CA GLN A 115 19.68 -28.15 4.70
C GLN A 115 19.85 -27.03 5.75
N LEU A 116 20.84 -26.15 5.54
CA LEU A 116 21.07 -24.97 6.40
C LEU A 116 20.57 -23.65 5.81
N SER A 117 20.02 -23.69 4.59
CA SER A 117 19.57 -22.48 3.88
C SER A 117 18.14 -22.04 4.22
N LYS A 118 17.36 -22.89 4.91
CA LYS A 118 15.96 -22.62 5.27
C LYS A 118 15.77 -22.60 6.77
N GLY A 119 14.79 -21.82 7.22
CA GLY A 119 14.32 -21.81 8.62
C GLY A 119 13.19 -22.80 8.90
N GLU A 120 13.11 -23.90 8.15
CA GLU A 120 12.06 -24.91 8.31
C GLU A 120 12.42 -25.90 9.44
N LEU A 121 11.40 -26.41 10.13
CA LEU A 121 11.59 -27.45 11.14
C LEU A 121 11.96 -28.78 10.46
N SER A 122 12.79 -29.59 11.12
CA SER A 122 13.06 -30.96 10.66
C SER A 122 11.77 -31.80 10.71
N ASN A 123 11.70 -32.85 9.88
CA ASN A 123 10.55 -33.77 9.88
C ASN A 123 10.26 -34.40 11.25
N GLU A 124 11.30 -34.55 12.09
CA GLU A 124 11.18 -35.10 13.45
C GLU A 124 10.58 -34.11 14.45
N LEU A 125 10.76 -32.80 14.22
CA LEU A 125 10.21 -31.73 15.05
C LEU A 125 8.85 -31.25 14.55
N PHE A 126 8.53 -31.50 13.28
CA PHE A 126 7.25 -31.10 12.71
C PHE A 126 6.14 -32.05 13.18
N PRO A 127 5.06 -31.54 13.82
CA PRO A 127 4.02 -32.38 14.41
C PRO A 127 3.03 -32.90 13.34
N LEU A 128 3.51 -33.72 12.41
CA LEU A 128 2.73 -34.22 11.25
C LEU A 128 1.46 -34.95 11.68
N ASP A 129 1.54 -35.81 12.70
CA ASP A 129 0.40 -36.63 13.13
C ASP A 129 -0.69 -35.77 13.79
N ILE A 130 -0.29 -34.80 14.61
CA ILE A 130 -1.22 -33.83 15.21
C ILE A 130 -1.89 -33.00 14.12
N MET A 131 -1.14 -32.56 13.10
CA MET A 131 -1.70 -31.81 11.98
C MET A 131 -2.73 -32.61 11.19
N LYS A 132 -2.47 -33.90 10.91
CA LYS A 132 -3.41 -34.79 10.24
C LYS A 132 -4.69 -34.95 11.06
N GLU A 133 -4.56 -35.21 12.36
CA GLU A 133 -5.70 -35.34 13.27
C GLU A 133 -6.55 -34.06 13.30
N MET A 134 -5.91 -32.89 13.35
CA MET A 134 -6.60 -31.60 13.34
C MET A 134 -7.31 -31.33 12.02
N MET A 135 -6.67 -31.67 10.89
CA MET A 135 -7.27 -31.51 9.56
C MET A 135 -8.49 -32.41 9.38
N GLU A 136 -8.44 -33.65 9.86
CA GLU A 136 -9.60 -34.54 9.90
C GLU A 136 -10.73 -33.96 10.75
N LYS A 137 -10.44 -33.49 11.98
CA LYS A 137 -11.47 -32.88 12.85
C LYS A 137 -12.12 -31.65 12.21
N VAL A 138 -11.34 -30.79 11.56
CA VAL A 138 -11.86 -29.60 10.88
C VAL A 138 -12.74 -30.00 9.69
N ALA A 139 -12.32 -30.97 8.89
CA ALA A 139 -13.08 -31.43 7.72
C ALA A 139 -14.48 -31.92 8.09
N HIS A 140 -14.65 -32.56 9.24
CA HIS A 140 -15.98 -33.01 9.74
C HIS A 140 -16.91 -31.85 10.15
N ASN A 141 -16.36 -30.66 10.41
CA ASN A 141 -17.10 -29.47 10.82
C ASN A 141 -17.17 -28.41 9.70
N MET A 142 -16.76 -28.75 8.48
CA MET A 142 -16.84 -27.84 7.34
C MET A 142 -18.27 -27.79 6.80
N ASP A 143 -18.83 -26.58 6.76
CA ASP A 143 -20.08 -26.29 6.06
C ASP A 143 -19.85 -25.87 4.61
N ALA A 144 -20.94 -25.76 3.84
CA ALA A 144 -20.90 -25.37 2.44
C ALA A 144 -20.09 -24.08 2.22
N PHE A 145 -19.14 -24.14 1.30
CA PHE A 145 -18.27 -23.02 0.97
C PHE A 145 -19.08 -21.79 0.52
N GLY A 146 -18.96 -20.71 1.30
CA GLY A 146 -19.46 -19.38 0.97
C GLY A 146 -18.32 -18.36 1.00
N TYR A 147 -18.61 -17.13 0.59
CA TYR A 147 -17.67 -16.03 0.81
C TYR A 147 -17.57 -15.75 2.31
N GLU A 148 -16.39 -15.93 2.89
CA GLU A 148 -16.10 -15.50 4.25
C GLU A 148 -16.12 -13.96 4.37
N GLU A 149 -16.18 -13.48 5.62
CA GLU A 149 -15.92 -12.07 5.91
C GLU A 149 -14.55 -11.66 5.34
N PRO A 150 -14.37 -10.44 4.82
CA PRO A 150 -13.08 -9.98 4.29
C PRO A 150 -11.90 -10.06 5.27
N LYS A 151 -12.17 -10.13 6.58
CA LYS A 151 -11.15 -10.28 7.63
C LYS A 151 -10.73 -11.74 7.89
N GLY A 152 -11.41 -12.69 7.27
CA GLY A 152 -11.29 -14.12 7.50
C GLY A 152 -12.20 -14.63 8.62
N TYR A 153 -12.22 -15.96 8.74
CA TYR A 153 -13.02 -16.73 9.69
C TYR A 153 -13.03 -16.15 11.12
N LEU A 154 -14.21 -15.75 11.61
CA LEU A 154 -14.37 -15.09 12.90
C LEU A 154 -13.95 -15.96 14.10
N PRO A 155 -14.35 -17.24 14.22
CA PRO A 155 -13.92 -18.08 15.34
C PRO A 155 -12.40 -18.23 15.43
N LEU A 156 -11.69 -18.24 14.29
CA LEU A 156 -10.23 -18.24 14.28
C LEU A 156 -9.67 -16.93 14.84
N ARG A 157 -10.25 -15.78 14.49
CA ARG A 157 -9.81 -14.47 15.03
C ARG A 157 -10.05 -14.35 16.54
N GLU A 158 -11.12 -14.94 17.07
CA GLU A 158 -11.38 -15.01 18.51
C GLU A 158 -10.37 -15.89 19.25
N ALA A 159 -10.07 -17.06 18.69
CA ALA A 159 -9.03 -17.95 19.22
C ALA A 159 -7.65 -17.27 19.21
N LEU A 160 -7.30 -16.60 18.11
CA LEU A 160 -6.05 -15.84 18.00
C LEU A 160 -5.99 -14.65 18.95
N SER A 161 -7.07 -13.90 19.12
CA SER A 161 -7.14 -12.81 20.10
C SER A 161 -6.85 -13.31 21.52
N SER A 162 -7.41 -14.47 21.89
CA SER A 162 -7.16 -15.11 23.18
C SER A 162 -5.71 -15.60 23.31
N TYR A 163 -5.16 -16.24 22.26
CA TYR A 163 -3.77 -16.69 22.23
C TYR A 163 -2.79 -15.51 22.34
N LEU A 164 -3.01 -14.43 21.59
CA LEU A 164 -2.16 -13.24 21.59
C LEU A 164 -2.08 -12.59 22.98
N GLN A 165 -3.17 -12.63 23.76
CA GLN A 165 -3.14 -12.14 25.14
C GLN A 165 -2.18 -12.94 26.02
N THR A 166 -2.02 -14.25 25.79
CA THR A 166 -1.08 -15.08 26.57
C THR A 166 0.39 -14.71 26.33
N VAL A 167 0.69 -14.07 25.20
CA VAL A 167 2.02 -13.54 24.85
C VAL A 167 2.12 -12.01 25.05
N GLY A 168 1.15 -11.40 25.73
CA GLY A 168 1.16 -9.98 26.09
C GLY A 168 0.68 -9.02 24.99
N ILE A 169 0.05 -9.53 23.93
CA ILE A 169 -0.47 -8.72 22.82
C ILE A 169 -1.99 -8.57 22.95
N HIS A 170 -2.45 -7.34 23.18
CA HIS A 170 -3.87 -7.02 23.23
C HIS A 170 -4.39 -6.61 21.85
N ALA A 171 -5.06 -7.54 21.16
CA ALA A 171 -5.71 -7.30 19.88
C ALA A 171 -7.15 -7.85 19.92
N SER A 172 -8.14 -7.05 19.56
CA SER A 172 -9.54 -7.51 19.46
C SER A 172 -9.71 -8.36 18.19
N PRO A 173 -10.70 -9.28 18.14
CA PRO A 173 -10.98 -10.04 16.91
C PRO A 173 -11.25 -9.13 15.70
N SER A 174 -11.78 -7.92 15.93
CA SER A 174 -12.04 -6.91 14.90
C SER A 174 -10.78 -6.23 14.36
N SER A 175 -9.65 -6.27 15.08
CA SER A 175 -8.35 -5.74 14.65
C SER A 175 -7.43 -6.79 14.04
N ILE A 176 -7.89 -8.03 13.89
CA ILE A 176 -7.14 -9.14 13.29
C ILE A 176 -7.64 -9.35 11.86
N LEU A 177 -6.69 -9.47 10.92
CA LEU A 177 -6.93 -9.80 9.52
C LEU A 177 -6.14 -11.06 9.18
N ILE A 178 -6.84 -12.11 8.76
CA ILE A 178 -6.21 -13.36 8.32
C ILE A 178 -5.73 -13.20 6.87
N VAL A 179 -4.50 -13.62 6.61
CA VAL A 179 -3.86 -13.57 5.29
C VAL A 179 -3.19 -14.91 4.97
N SER A 180 -2.89 -15.16 3.70
CA SER A 180 -2.19 -16.38 3.26
C SER A 180 -0.69 -16.39 3.59
N GLY A 181 -0.12 -15.24 3.96
CA GLY A 181 1.27 -15.16 4.39
C GLY A 181 1.78 -13.73 4.64
N ALA A 182 3.02 -13.64 5.14
CA ALA A 182 3.64 -12.38 5.53
C ALA A 182 3.78 -11.38 4.37
N LEU A 183 4.07 -11.85 3.15
CA LEU A 183 4.19 -10.97 1.98
C LEU A 183 2.86 -10.30 1.64
N GLN A 184 1.75 -11.04 1.70
CA GLN A 184 0.42 -10.49 1.51
C GLN A 184 0.08 -9.48 2.61
N ALA A 185 0.41 -9.78 3.87
CA ALA A 185 0.23 -8.82 4.97
C ALA A 185 0.99 -7.51 4.71
N LEU A 186 2.27 -7.59 4.35
CA LEU A 186 3.10 -6.42 4.05
C LEU A 186 2.55 -5.63 2.88
N GLN A 187 2.08 -6.29 1.82
CA GLN A 187 1.45 -5.63 0.69
C GLN A 187 0.17 -4.88 1.09
N LEU A 188 -0.70 -5.50 1.89
CA LEU A 188 -1.94 -4.88 2.36
C LEU A 188 -1.66 -3.69 3.29
N ILE A 189 -0.64 -3.80 4.14
CA ILE A 189 -0.18 -2.69 4.98
C ILE A 189 0.33 -1.54 4.10
N ALA A 190 1.18 -1.84 3.11
CA ALA A 190 1.71 -0.83 2.20
C ALA A 190 0.59 -0.12 1.42
N MET A 191 -0.35 -0.87 0.85
CA MET A 191 -1.50 -0.29 0.11
C MET A 191 -2.49 0.44 1.00
N GLY A 192 -2.59 0.07 2.28
CA GLY A 192 -3.50 0.70 3.23
C GLY A 192 -2.96 1.99 3.86
N LEU A 193 -1.64 2.14 3.90
CA LEU A 193 -0.94 3.29 4.52
C LEU A 193 -0.38 4.30 3.50
N LEU A 194 -0.13 3.90 2.26
CA LEU A 194 0.40 4.74 1.16
C LEU A 194 -0.68 5.03 0.12
#